data_AF-A0A1V5AXM8-F1
#
_entry.id   AF-A0A1V5AXM8-F1
#
_cell.length_a   1.000
_cell.length_b   1.000
_cell.length_c   1.000
_cell.angle_alpha   90.00
_cell.angle_beta   90.00
_cell.angle_gamma   90.00
#
_symmetry.space_group_name_H-M   'P 1'
#
loop_
_entity.id
_entity.type
_entity.pdbx_description
1 polymer ?
#
loop_
_entity_poly.entity_id
_entity_poly.type
_entity_poly.pdbx_seq_one_letter_code
_entity_poly.pdbx_strand_id
1 'polypeptide(L)'
;MKITILGTRGEVKESAAGHIKHSGVLVDQAILFDIGEREFLGIRPEAIFIAHLHPDHAFLILEPAKIETDIPIYAPEGHKNAEITVR
;
A
#
# COMPACT_ATOMS: atom_id res chain seq x y z
N MET A 1 -10.67 -17.49 -5.10
CA MET A 1 -9.69 -16.40 -5.08
C MET A 1 -10.12 -15.34 -6.08
N LYS A 2 -10.54 -14.18 -5.58
CA LYS A 2 -10.91 -12.99 -6.34
C LYS A 2 -9.82 -11.93 -6.13
N ILE A 3 -9.31 -11.39 -7.22
CA ILE A 3 -8.28 -10.33 -7.19
C ILE A 3 -8.90 -9.05 -7.73
N THR A 4 -8.77 -7.96 -6.99
CA THR A 4 -9.19 -6.63 -7.40
C THR A 4 -7.96 -5.74 -7.52
N ILE A 5 -7.75 -5.20 -8.71
CA ILE A 5 -6.66 -4.25 -8.97
C ILE A 5 -7.19 -2.84 -8.64
N LEU A 6 -6.61 -2.22 -7.62
CA LEU A 6 -7.00 -0.89 -7.14
C LEU A 6 -6.17 0.21 -7.81
N GLY A 7 -4.92 -0.11 -8.11
CA GLY A 7 -4.03 0.77 -8.86
C GLY A 7 -2.81 0.04 -9.40
N THR A 8 -2.19 0.68 -10.39
CA THR A 8 -1.21 0.05 -11.29
C THR A 8 -0.14 1.04 -11.75
N ARG A 9 -0.18 2.28 -11.26
CA ARG A 9 0.75 3.34 -11.64
C ARG A 9 1.97 3.30 -10.73
N GLY A 10 3.16 3.48 -11.31
CA GLY A 10 4.36 3.78 -10.54
C GLY A 10 4.71 5.27 -10.58
N GLU A 11 5.75 5.66 -9.85
CA GLU A 11 6.34 7.02 -9.90
C GLU A 11 7.14 7.26 -11.20
N VAL A 12 6.45 7.16 -12.34
CA VAL A 12 7.01 7.40 -13.68
C VAL A 12 6.15 8.42 -14.43
N LYS A 13 6.74 9.06 -15.44
CA LYS A 13 6.04 10.07 -16.26
C LYS A 13 5.03 9.42 -17.20
N GLU A 14 5.39 8.26 -17.69
CA GLU A 14 4.60 7.45 -18.60
C GLU A 14 3.33 6.97 -17.91
N SER A 15 2.19 7.18 -18.55
CA SER A 15 0.91 6.64 -18.11
C SER A 15 0.09 6.21 -19.31
N ALA A 16 -0.81 5.25 -19.09
CA ALA A 16 -1.76 4.79 -20.07
C ALA A 16 -3.20 5.04 -19.58
N ALA A 17 -4.15 5.15 -20.51
CA ALA A 17 -5.55 5.35 -20.17
C ALA A 17 -6.03 4.24 -19.21
N GLY A 18 -6.63 4.62 -18.09
CA GLY A 18 -7.09 3.70 -17.05
C GLY A 18 -6.08 3.41 -15.92
N HIS A 19 -4.83 3.87 -16.03
CA HIS A 19 -3.82 3.76 -14.96
C HIS A 19 -3.79 5.05 -14.12
N ILE A 20 -4.62 5.11 -13.09
CA ILE A 20 -4.92 6.36 -12.36
C ILE A 20 -4.44 6.42 -10.91
N LYS A 21 -4.19 5.26 -10.28
CA LYS A 21 -3.75 5.14 -8.87
C LYS A 21 -2.47 4.34 -8.74
N HIS A 22 -1.71 4.61 -7.69
CA HIS A 22 -0.52 3.86 -7.30
C HIS A 22 -0.84 2.43 -6.85
N SER A 23 0.20 1.62 -6.62
CA SER A 23 0.08 0.18 -6.40
C SER A 23 -0.94 -0.17 -5.31
N GLY A 24 -1.82 -1.11 -5.64
CA GLY A 24 -2.82 -1.64 -4.73
C GLY A 24 -3.50 -2.87 -5.31
N VAL A 25 -3.44 -4.00 -4.62
CA VAL A 25 -4.11 -5.24 -5.02
C VAL A 25 -4.84 -5.85 -3.83
N LEU A 26 -6.15 -6.03 -3.94
CA LEU A 26 -6.99 -6.62 -2.90
C LEU A 26 -7.36 -8.06 -3.27
N VAL A 27 -6.96 -9.01 -2.43
CA VAL A 27 -7.25 -10.44 -2.59
C VAL A 27 -8.36 -10.85 -1.63
N ASP A 28 -9.42 -11.43 -2.19
CA ASP A 28 -10.58 -11.97 -1.47
C ASP A 28 -11.24 -10.97 -0.50
N GLN A 29 -11.07 -9.66 -0.75
CA GLN A 29 -11.51 -8.57 0.15
C GLN A 29 -10.88 -8.60 1.55
N ALA A 30 -9.87 -9.44 1.77
CA ALA A 30 -9.28 -9.68 3.08
C ALA A 30 -7.81 -9.23 3.16
N ILE A 31 -7.04 -9.39 2.08
CA ILE A 31 -5.61 -9.07 2.08
C ILE A 31 -5.34 -7.96 1.07
N LEU A 32 -4.78 -6.85 1.53
CA LEU A 32 -4.35 -5.75 0.68
C LEU A 32 -2.84 -5.79 0.50
N PHE A 33 -2.40 -5.80 -0.75
CA PHE A 33 -1.01 -5.57 -1.12
C PHE A 33 -0.86 -4.11 -1.53
N ASP A 34 0.10 -3.44 -0.90
CA ASP A 34 0.43 -2.02 -1.06
C ASP A 34 -0.68 -1.04 -0.67
N ILE A 35 -0.24 0.11 -0.17
CA ILE A 35 -1.07 1.29 0.07
C ILE A 35 -0.44 2.45 -0.70
N GLY A 36 -0.39 2.31 -2.03
CA GLY A 36 0.04 3.40 -2.90
C GLY A 36 -0.83 4.64 -2.75
N GLU A 37 -2.09 4.48 -2.31
CA GLU A 37 -3.01 5.57 -2.03
C GLU A 37 -3.52 5.55 -0.57
N ARG A 38 -3.65 6.74 0.03
CA ARG A 38 -4.19 6.91 1.40
C ARG A 38 -5.61 6.36 1.54
N GLU A 39 -6.44 6.52 0.51
CA GLU A 39 -7.83 6.08 0.51
C GLU A 39 -7.99 4.55 0.58
N PHE A 40 -6.95 3.77 0.27
CA PHE A 40 -7.01 2.31 0.37
C PHE A 40 -7.14 1.84 1.83
N LEU A 41 -6.74 2.65 2.81
CA LEU A 41 -6.97 2.37 4.23
C LEU A 41 -8.47 2.30 4.59
N GLY A 42 -9.33 2.97 3.81
CA GLY A 42 -10.79 2.92 3.98
C GLY A 42 -11.41 1.55 3.66
N ILE A 43 -10.69 0.68 2.95
CA ILE A 43 -11.14 -0.68 2.60
C ILE A 43 -11.22 -1.58 3.85
N ARG A 44 -10.41 -1.29 4.87
CA ARG A 44 -10.26 -2.07 6.10
C ARG A 44 -10.07 -3.59 5.86
N PRO A 45 -9.01 -3.99 5.12
CA PRO A 45 -8.65 -5.40 4.99
C PRO A 45 -8.28 -6.01 6.36
N GLU A 46 -8.26 -7.34 6.42
CA GLU A 46 -7.78 -8.09 7.59
C GLU A 46 -6.26 -7.95 7.78
N ALA A 47 -5.51 -7.77 6.69
CA ALA A 47 -4.07 -7.52 6.73
C ALA A 47 -3.60 -6.70 5.52
N ILE A 48 -2.51 -5.95 5.71
CA ILE A 48 -1.83 -5.20 4.67
C ILE A 48 -0.40 -5.73 4.52
N PHE A 49 0.03 -5.99 3.28
CA PHE A 49 1.41 -6.34 2.94
C PHE A 49 1.99 -5.27 2.03
N ILE A 50 3.06 -4.64 2.46
CA ILE A 50 3.81 -3.68 1.64
C ILE A 50 4.89 -4.45 0.91
N ALA A 51 4.92 -4.39 -0.42
CA ALA A 51 5.89 -5.12 -1.22
C ALA A 51 7.31 -4.59 -1.03
N HIS A 52 7.46 -3.26 -0.92
CA HIS A 52 8.69 -2.57 -0.53
C HIS A 52 8.39 -1.09 -0.21
N LEU A 53 9.37 -0.38 0.35
CA LEU A 53 9.19 0.99 0.85
C LEU A 53 9.54 2.03 -0.20
N HIS A 54 8.63 2.22 -1.16
CA HIS A 54 8.68 3.27 -2.18
C HIS A 54 7.34 4.02 -2.21
N PRO A 55 7.31 5.33 -2.56
CA PRO A 55 6.08 6.14 -2.54
C PRO A 55 4.84 5.58 -3.24
N ASP A 56 5.02 4.91 -4.39
CA ASP A 56 3.93 4.28 -5.16
C ASP A 56 3.46 2.93 -4.58
N HIS A 57 4.15 2.38 -3.58
CA HIS A 57 3.72 1.20 -2.83
C HIS A 57 3.23 1.56 -1.42
N ALA A 58 3.70 2.70 -0.91
CA ALA A 58 3.41 3.16 0.43
C ALA A 58 3.40 4.69 0.46
N PHE A 59 2.21 5.29 0.38
CA PHE A 59 2.04 6.76 0.39
C PHE A 59 2.73 7.43 1.60
N LEU A 60 2.83 6.70 2.70
CA LEU A 60 3.48 7.10 3.97
C LEU A 60 4.99 7.35 3.86
N ILE A 61 5.63 7.03 2.72
CA ILE A 61 7.05 7.33 2.50
C ILE A 61 7.28 8.80 2.18
N LEU A 62 6.33 9.46 1.49
CA LEU A 62 6.43 10.88 1.15
C LEU A 62 5.93 11.81 2.26
N GLU A 63 4.97 11.34 3.03
CA GLU A 63 4.35 12.08 4.13
C GLU A 63 4.66 11.36 5.44
N PRO A 64 5.38 11.97 6.40
CA PRO A 64 5.43 11.45 7.77
C PRO A 64 4.03 11.56 8.38
N ALA A 65 3.15 10.63 7.99
CA ALA A 65 1.80 10.51 8.45
C ALA A 65 1.79 9.51 9.59
N LYS A 66 1.35 9.93 10.77
CA LYS A 66 0.91 8.96 11.79
C LYS A 66 -0.33 8.27 11.24
N ILE A 67 -0.18 7.02 10.83
CA ILE A 67 -1.31 6.15 10.54
C ILE A 67 -1.68 5.47 11.86
N GLU A 68 -2.82 5.85 12.42
CA GLU A 68 -3.45 5.12 13.51
C GLU A 68 -4.39 4.09 12.90
N THR A 69 -3.94 2.84 12.84
CA THR A 69 -4.74 1.70 12.37
C THR A 69 -4.51 0.50 13.27
N ASP A 70 -5.58 -0.26 13.49
CA ASP A 70 -5.56 -1.57 14.17
C ASP A 70 -5.30 -2.74 13.19
N ILE A 71 -5.30 -2.46 11.88
CA ILE A 71 -5.04 -3.43 10.84
C ILE A 71 -3.55 -3.81 10.87
N PRO A 72 -3.19 -5.10 10.92
CA PRO A 72 -1.80 -5.53 10.88
C PRO A 72 -1.16 -5.19 9.53
N ILE A 73 0.04 -4.61 9.58
CA ILE A 73 0.84 -4.24 8.41
C ILE A 73 2.15 -5.02 8.44
N TYR A 74 2.43 -5.73 7.35
CA TYR A 74 3.63 -6.50 7.11
C TYR A 74 4.47 -5.81 6.02
N ALA A 75 5.78 -5.67 6.24
CA ALA A 75 6.69 -5.07 5.26
C ALA A 75 8.04 -5.82 5.28
N PRO A 76 8.76 -5.88 4.15
CA PRO A 76 9.86 -6.81 3.95
C PRO A 76 11.12 -6.54 4.76
N GLU A 77 11.37 -5.32 5.29
CA GLU A 77 12.53 -5.04 6.17
C GLU A 77 12.48 -3.62 6.76
N GLY A 78 13.23 -3.37 7.84
CA GLY A 78 13.29 -2.08 8.53
C GLY A 78 13.93 -0.97 7.69
N HIS A 79 13.26 0.18 7.60
CA HIS A 79 13.79 1.36 6.92
C HIS A 79 14.70 2.15 7.88
N LYS A 80 15.81 2.71 7.39
CA LYS A 80 16.70 3.57 8.21
C LYS A 80 15.99 4.75 8.88
N ASN A 81 14.82 5.14 8.35
CA ASN A 81 14.00 6.25 8.83
C ASN A 81 12.62 5.82 9.38
N ALA A 82 12.33 4.52 9.51
CA ALA A 82 11.05 4.03 10.04
C ALA A 82 11.22 2.70 10.77
N GLU A 83 10.90 2.69 12.07
CA GLU A 83 10.70 1.45 12.83
C GLU A 83 9.33 0.86 12.46
N ILE A 84 9.36 -0.24 11.71
CA ILE A 84 8.15 -1.01 11.39
C ILE A 84 8.10 -2.19 12.36
N THR A 85 7.12 -2.19 13.27
CA THR A 85 6.87 -3.34 14.14
C THR A 85 6.03 -4.36 13.38
N VAL A 86 6.67 -5.41 12.88
CA VAL A 86 5.99 -6.59 12.36
C VAL A 86 5.47 -7.38 13.57
N ARG A 87 4.14 -7.50 13.71
CA ARG A 87 3.49 -8.31 14.74
C ARG A 87 3.04 -9.65 14.19
#